data_AF-A0A2A6LXS2-F1
#
_entry.id   AF-A0A2A6LXS2-F1
#
_cell.length_a   1.000
_cell.length_b   1.000
_cell.length_c   1.000
_cell.angle_alpha   90.00
_cell.angle_beta   90.00
_cell.angle_gamma   90.00
#
_symmetry.space_group_name_H-M   'P 1'
#
loop_
_entity.id
_entity.type
_entity.pdbx_description
1 polymer ?
#
loop_
_entity_poly.entity_id
_entity_poly.type
_entity_poly.pdbx_seq_one_letter_code
_entity_poly.pdbx_strand_id
1 'polypeptide(L)'
;MELFELIEALERLEEPNRRADERIGQFAGWERRSEPMNDNRETIETVYWVHDGKRYPRMPYFTTSIDAALLAVEALLGPRTSGGVTLGRGPSWAQIDDGPQCGGCTPALALVIAALRRKQQID
;
A
#
# COMPACT_ATOMS: atom_id res chain seq x y z
N MET A 1 3.29 -13.33 7.37
CA MET A 1 3.79 -13.15 5.99
C MET A 1 4.88 -12.12 6.11
N GLU A 2 6.07 -12.47 5.65
CA GLU A 2 7.24 -11.59 5.71
C GLU A 2 7.22 -10.58 4.56
N LEU A 3 8.00 -9.49 4.69
CA LEU A 3 8.07 -8.42 3.68
C LEU A 3 8.43 -8.95 2.29
N PHE A 4 9.40 -9.88 2.23
CA PHE A 4 9.84 -10.49 0.98
C PHE A 4 8.71 -11.28 0.28
N GLU A 5 7.92 -12.04 1.05
CA GLU A 5 6.80 -12.83 0.52
C GLU A 5 5.69 -11.91 -0.03
N LEU A 6 5.44 -10.78 0.63
CA LEU A 6 4.51 -9.77 0.12
C LEU A 6 5.00 -9.24 -1.23
N ILE A 7 6.26 -8.83 -1.31
CA ILE A 7 6.83 -8.25 -2.54
C ILE A 7 6.72 -9.23 -3.71
N GLU A 8 7.12 -10.50 -3.53
CA GLU A 8 6.98 -11.51 -4.58
C GLU A 8 5.52 -11.72 -5.02
N ALA A 9 4.57 -11.68 -4.07
CA ALA A 9 3.16 -11.82 -4.39
C ALA A 9 2.62 -10.61 -5.18
N LEU A 10 3.07 -9.39 -4.84
CA LEU A 10 2.69 -8.17 -5.53
C LEU A 10 3.23 -8.11 -6.96
N GLU A 11 4.47 -8.54 -7.18
CA GLU A 11 5.12 -8.56 -8.50
C GLU A 11 4.41 -9.48 -9.51
N ARG A 12 3.63 -10.46 -9.01
CA ARG A 12 2.87 -11.42 -9.82
C ARG A 12 1.42 -11.00 -10.06
N LEU A 13 0.97 -9.85 -9.54
CA LEU A 13 -0.40 -9.40 -9.75
C LEU A 13 -0.61 -8.92 -11.18
N GLU A 14 -1.60 -9.50 -11.85
CA GLU A 14 -2.05 -9.08 -13.18
C GLU A 14 -3.11 -7.98 -13.12
N GLU A 15 -3.74 -7.79 -11.95
CA GLU A 15 -4.78 -6.80 -11.70
C GLU A 15 -4.67 -6.21 -10.28
N PRO A 16 -5.21 -5.00 -10.05
CA PRO A 16 -5.28 -4.44 -8.71
C PRO A 16 -6.01 -5.35 -7.72
N ASN A 17 -5.58 -5.36 -6.46
CA ASN A 17 -6.07 -6.32 -5.48
C ASN A 17 -6.29 -5.72 -4.10
N ARG A 18 -7.54 -5.78 -3.63
CA ARG A 18 -7.94 -5.21 -2.33
C ARG A 18 -7.35 -5.92 -1.11
N ARG A 19 -7.14 -7.23 -1.19
CA ARG A 19 -6.46 -7.96 -0.11
C ARG A 19 -4.98 -7.62 -0.07
N ALA A 20 -4.37 -7.33 -1.23
CA ALA A 20 -3.02 -6.81 -1.30
C ALA A 20 -2.93 -5.42 -0.66
N ASP A 21 -3.90 -4.52 -0.92
CA ASP A 21 -3.96 -3.20 -0.29
C ASP A 21 -3.96 -3.28 1.24
N GLU A 22 -4.75 -4.20 1.81
CA GLU A 22 -4.79 -4.41 3.27
C GLU A 22 -3.44 -4.86 3.83
N ARG A 23 -2.76 -5.77 3.12
CA ARG A 23 -1.42 -6.26 3.51
C ARG A 23 -0.37 -5.16 3.41
N ILE A 24 -0.39 -4.37 2.33
CA ILE A 24 0.48 -3.20 2.17
C ILE A 24 0.28 -2.25 3.36
N GLY A 25 -0.98 -1.93 3.69
CA GLY A 25 -1.29 -1.05 4.80
C GLY A 25 -0.76 -1.57 6.14
N GLN A 26 -0.89 -2.87 6.42
CA GLN A 26 -0.33 -3.47 7.63
C GLN A 26 1.19 -3.27 7.74
N PHE A 27 1.94 -3.47 6.65
CA PHE A 27 3.39 -3.21 6.62
C PHE A 27 3.73 -1.72 6.76
N ALA A 28 2.85 -0.85 6.29
CA ALA A 28 3.00 0.58 6.37
C ALA A 28 2.45 1.18 7.70
N GLY A 29 2.05 0.33 8.66
CA GLY A 29 1.62 0.77 10.00
C GLY A 29 0.14 1.17 10.11
N TRP A 30 -0.72 0.75 9.17
CA TRP A 30 -2.17 0.87 9.34
C TRP A 30 -2.69 -0.21 10.28
N GLU A 31 -3.47 0.21 11.26
CA GLU A 31 -4.12 -0.67 12.22
C GLU A 31 -5.59 -0.88 11.86
N ARG A 32 -6.02 -2.15 11.83
CA ARG A 32 -7.44 -2.49 11.70
C ARG A 32 -8.09 -2.41 13.08
N ARG A 33 -9.17 -1.64 13.20
CA ARG A 33 -9.97 -1.53 14.42
C ARG A 33 -11.44 -1.79 14.11
N SER A 34 -12.21 -2.06 15.16
CA SER A 34 -13.64 -2.22 15.06
C SER A 34 -14.32 -1.61 16.28
N GLU A 35 -15.53 -1.10 16.06
CA GLU A 35 -16.39 -0.57 17.11
C GLU A 35 -17.80 -1.13 16.94
N PRO A 36 -18.49 -1.45 18.05
CA PRO A 36 -19.90 -1.79 18.00
C PRO A 36 -20.70 -0.54 17.61
N MET A 37 -21.46 -0.65 16.52
CA MET A 37 -22.43 0.35 16.11
C MET A 37 -23.82 -0.18 16.41
N ASN A 38 -24.56 0.50 17.28
CA ASN A 38 -25.94 0.15 17.58
C ASN A 38 -26.85 0.77 16.52
N ASP A 39 -27.38 -0.07 15.64
CA ASP A 39 -28.44 0.32 14.71
C ASP A 39 -29.75 -0.31 15.17
N ASN A 40 -30.45 0.39 16.08
CA ASN A 40 -31.85 0.27 16.58
C ASN A 40 -32.53 -1.12 16.75
N ARG A 41 -31.86 -2.23 16.43
CA ARG A 41 -32.31 -3.63 16.40
C ARG A 41 -31.14 -4.62 16.49
N GLU A 42 -29.94 -4.25 16.01
CA GLU A 42 -28.74 -5.11 16.08
C GLU A 42 -27.46 -4.29 16.35
N THR A 43 -26.50 -4.89 17.06
CA THR A 43 -25.15 -4.36 17.21
C THR A 43 -24.30 -4.89 16.06
N ILE A 44 -23.96 -4.01 15.11
CA ILE A 44 -23.12 -4.35 13.96
C ILE A 44 -21.69 -3.91 14.26
N GLU A 45 -20.73 -4.82 14.11
CA GLU A 45 -19.31 -4.49 14.23
C GLU A 45 -18.86 -3.71 12.99
N THR A 46 -18.57 -2.42 13.17
CA THR A 46 -18.08 -1.57 12.08
C THR A 46 -16.56 -1.52 12.09
N VAL A 47 -15.95 -2.03 11.02
CA VAL A 47 -14.50 -2.05 10.84
C VAL A 47 -14.02 -0.73 10.25
N TYR A 48 -12.91 -0.22 10.76
CA TYR A 48 -12.21 0.95 10.22
C TYR A 48 -10.69 0.76 10.37
N TRP A 49 -9.94 1.66 9.74
CA TRP A 49 -8.49 1.67 9.76
C TRP A 49 -7.96 2.93 10.43
N VAL A 50 -6.83 2.82 11.13
CA VAL A 50 -6.16 3.95 11.78
C VAL A 50 -4.72 4.04 11.29
N HIS A 51 -4.28 5.24 10.95
CA HIS A 51 -2.88 5.54 10.64
C HIS A 51 -2.58 7.00 11.02
N ASP A 52 -1.46 7.23 11.71
CA ASP A 52 -1.07 8.54 12.25
C ASP A 52 -2.21 9.27 13.00
N GLY A 53 -2.95 8.52 13.83
CA GLY A 53 -4.09 9.03 14.59
C GLY A 53 -5.32 9.40 13.77
N LYS A 54 -5.29 9.25 12.43
CA LYS A 54 -6.42 9.50 11.54
C LYS A 54 -7.22 8.23 11.32
N ARG A 55 -8.55 8.35 11.35
CA ARG A 55 -9.50 7.26 11.08
C ARG A 55 -9.91 7.24 9.61
N TYR A 56 -9.84 6.07 9.01
CA TYR A 56 -10.25 5.81 7.64
C TYR A 56 -11.36 4.74 7.63
N PRO A 57 -12.48 4.97 6.95
CA PRO A 57 -13.56 3.98 6.88
C PRO A 57 -13.15 2.73 6.10
N ARG A 58 -12.14 2.83 5.23
CA ARG A 58 -11.63 1.75 4.39
C ARG A 58 -10.14 1.92 4.17
N MET A 59 -9.44 0.81 3.88
CA MET A 59 -8.05 0.85 3.44
C MET A 59 -7.96 1.66 2.12
N PRO A 60 -6.99 2.56 1.95
CA PRO A 60 -6.76 3.21 0.65
C PRO A 60 -6.49 2.20 -0.47
N TYR A 61 -6.66 2.63 -1.72
CA TYR A 61 -6.50 1.79 -2.91
C TYR A 61 -5.06 1.80 -3.42
N PHE A 62 -4.13 1.29 -2.62
CA PHE A 62 -2.68 1.33 -2.88
C PHE A 62 -2.26 0.70 -4.21
N THR A 63 -2.96 -0.33 -4.69
CA THR A 63 -2.68 -1.01 -5.96
C THR A 63 -3.35 -0.36 -7.17
N THR A 64 -4.16 0.69 -7.00
CA THR A 64 -4.89 1.36 -8.11
C THR A 64 -4.65 2.87 -8.18
N SER A 65 -4.66 3.57 -7.04
CA SER A 65 -4.58 5.03 -6.97
C SER A 65 -3.15 5.47 -6.66
N ILE A 66 -2.59 6.33 -7.50
CA ILE A 66 -1.26 6.92 -7.27
C ILE A 66 -1.26 7.74 -5.97
N ASP A 67 -2.31 8.52 -5.71
CA ASP A 67 -2.43 9.31 -4.47
C ASP A 67 -2.41 8.40 -3.24
N ALA A 68 -3.14 7.28 -3.28
CA ALA A 68 -3.09 6.30 -2.20
C ALA A 68 -1.69 5.68 -2.08
N ALA A 69 -1.07 5.29 -3.19
CA ALA A 69 0.28 4.72 -3.19
C ALA A 69 1.32 5.68 -2.57
N LEU A 70 1.19 6.99 -2.80
CA LEU A 70 2.04 8.00 -2.17
C LEU A 70 1.88 8.02 -0.64
N LEU A 71 0.68 7.80 -0.10
CA LEU A 71 0.49 7.63 1.34
C LEU A 71 1.25 6.41 1.87
N ALA A 72 1.24 5.29 1.13
CA ALA A 72 2.03 4.12 1.52
C ALA A 72 3.54 4.39 1.44
N VAL A 73 4.01 5.12 0.41
CA VAL A 73 5.44 5.51 0.30
C VAL A 73 5.86 6.35 1.49
N GLU A 74 5.10 7.40 1.82
CA GLU A 74 5.38 8.28 2.96
C GLU A 74 5.41 7.51 4.28
N ALA A 75 4.45 6.59 4.48
CA ALA A 75 4.39 5.80 5.70
C ALA A 75 5.50 4.73 5.81
N LEU A 76 5.95 4.17 4.69
CA LEU A 76 7.00 3.15 4.68
C LEU A 76 8.41 3.75 4.86
N LEU A 77 8.64 4.94 4.31
CA LEU A 77 10.00 5.51 4.14
C LEU A 77 10.19 6.88 4.80
N GLY A 78 9.10 7.55 5.19
CA GLY A 78 9.12 8.86 5.83
C GLY A 78 9.18 10.04 4.84
N PRO A 79 9.18 11.27 5.39
CA PRO A 79 9.30 12.47 4.59
C PRO A 79 10.73 12.62 4.07
N ARG A 80 10.90 12.97 2.78
CA ARG A 80 12.16 13.19 2.00
C ARG A 80 12.52 12.10 0.99
N THR A 81 11.67 11.10 0.79
CA THR A 81 11.83 10.16 -0.32
C THR A 81 11.57 10.84 -1.66
N SER A 82 12.42 10.58 -2.65
CA SER A 82 12.24 11.00 -4.04
C SER A 82 11.92 9.78 -4.90
N GLY A 83 11.11 9.95 -5.93
CA GLY A 83 10.78 8.83 -6.80
C GLY A 83 10.08 9.24 -8.07
N GLY A 84 9.99 8.29 -8.99
CA GLY A 84 9.35 8.47 -10.28
C GLY A 84 8.62 7.23 -10.73
N VAL A 85 7.61 7.43 -11.58
CA VAL A 85 6.88 6.36 -12.24
C VAL A 85 6.92 6.60 -13.74
N THR A 86 7.23 5.54 -14.48
CA THR A 86 7.26 5.52 -15.95
C THR A 86 6.11 4.65 -16.45
N LEU A 87 5.26 5.26 -17.28
CA LEU A 87 4.15 4.64 -17.98
C LEU A 87 4.59 4.21 -19.39
N GLY A 88 4.34 2.95 -19.76
CA GLY A 88 4.65 2.41 -21.08
C GLY A 88 3.48 1.63 -21.67
N ARG A 89 3.70 1.01 -22.84
CA ARG A 89 2.71 0.09 -23.47
C ARG A 89 2.56 -1.25 -22.73
N GLY A 90 3.40 -1.52 -21.73
CA GLY A 90 3.40 -2.73 -20.92
C GLY A 90 3.26 -2.41 -19.43
N PRO A 91 3.89 -3.18 -18.52
CA PRO A 91 3.83 -2.89 -17.09
C PRO A 91 4.34 -1.48 -16.80
N SER A 92 3.78 -0.87 -15.76
CA SER A 92 4.29 0.39 -15.23
C SER A 92 5.54 0.11 -14.41
N TRP A 93 6.49 1.04 -14.44
CA TRP A 93 7.74 0.93 -13.70
C TRP A 93 7.87 2.08 -12.73
N ALA A 94 8.42 1.83 -11.56
CA ALA A 94 8.72 2.88 -10.59
C ALA A 94 10.11 2.68 -9.99
N GLN A 95 10.69 3.77 -9.52
CA GLN A 95 11.92 3.76 -8.75
C GLN A 95 11.80 4.79 -7.63
N ILE A 96 12.28 4.41 -6.44
CA ILE A 96 12.35 5.26 -5.26
C ILE A 96 13.82 5.41 -4.87
N ASP A 97 14.28 6.66 -4.76
CA ASP A 97 15.67 7.04 -4.51
C ASP A 97 16.65 6.26 -5.40
N ASP A 98 17.76 5.76 -4.83
CA ASP A 98 18.72 4.88 -5.46
C ASP A 98 18.32 3.38 -5.39
N GLY A 99 17.04 3.11 -5.15
CA GLY A 99 16.48 1.75 -5.09
C GLY A 99 16.37 1.08 -6.47
N PRO A 100 16.04 -0.22 -6.50
CA PRO A 100 15.83 -0.93 -7.76
C PRO A 100 14.60 -0.41 -8.51
N GLN A 101 14.63 -0.50 -9.83
CA GLN A 101 13.45 -0.27 -10.65
C GLN A 101 12.49 -1.47 -10.50
N CYS A 102 11.23 -1.19 -10.15
CA CYS A 102 10.21 -2.21 -9.89
C CYS A 102 9.03 -2.07 -10.84
N GLY A 103 8.48 -3.21 -11.28
CA GLY A 103 7.35 -3.27 -12.19
C GLY A 103 6.03 -3.57 -11.47
N GLY A 104 4.91 -3.14 -12.04
CA GLY A 104 3.57 -3.50 -11.59
C GLY A 104 2.54 -3.37 -12.71
N CYS A 105 1.40 -4.06 -12.57
CA CYS A 105 0.27 -3.96 -13.51
C CYS A 105 -0.39 -2.57 -13.53
N THR A 106 -0.12 -1.75 -12.51
CA THR A 106 -0.50 -0.33 -12.46
C THR A 106 0.67 0.54 -11.99
N PRO A 107 0.64 1.86 -12.27
CA PRO A 107 1.58 2.84 -11.72
C PRO A 107 1.65 2.82 -10.19
N ALA A 108 0.47 2.73 -9.56
CA ALA A 108 0.33 2.71 -8.12
C ALA A 108 0.98 1.46 -7.51
N LEU A 109 0.74 0.30 -8.09
CA LEU A 109 1.37 -0.95 -7.65
C LEU A 109 2.88 -0.92 -7.84
N ALA A 110 3.38 -0.47 -8.99
CA ALA A 110 4.81 -0.34 -9.24
C ALA A 110 5.50 0.54 -8.18
N LEU A 111 4.86 1.67 -7.85
CA LEU A 111 5.35 2.62 -6.84
C LEU A 111 5.40 2.00 -5.44
N VAL A 112 4.36 1.25 -5.04
CA VAL A 112 4.33 0.56 -3.75
C VAL A 112 5.40 -0.54 -3.67
N ILE A 113 5.59 -1.32 -4.74
CA ILE A 113 6.63 -2.36 -4.79
C ILE A 113 8.01 -1.71 -4.65
N ALA A 114 8.27 -0.61 -5.35
CA ALA A 114 9.52 0.13 -5.23
C ALA A 114 9.75 0.63 -3.79
N ALA A 115 8.71 1.14 -3.12
CA ALA A 115 8.81 1.59 -1.73
C ALA A 115 9.08 0.43 -0.76
N LEU A 116 8.41 -0.71 -0.91
CA LEU A 116 8.63 -1.91 -0.08
C LEU A 116 10.04 -2.50 -0.28
N ARG A 117 10.51 -2.55 -1.53
CA ARG A 117 11.89 -2.96 -1.86
C ARG A 117 12.91 -2.01 -1.25
N ARG A 118 12.65 -0.70 -1.28
CA ARG A 118 13.53 0.29 -0.65
C ARG A 118 13.57 0.09 0.86
N LYS A 119 12.41 -0.11 1.50
CA LYS A 119 12.30 -0.41 2.93
C LYS A 119 13.13 -1.64 3.31
N GLN A 120 13.04 -2.71 2.53
CA GLN A 120 13.83 -3.94 2.71
C GLN A 120 15.36 -3.69 2.68
N GLN A 121 15.84 -2.65 1.99
CA GLN A 121 17.28 -2.35 1.90
C GLN A 121 17.80 -1.46 3.03
N ILE A 122 16.91 -0.75 3.75
CA ILE A 122 17.29 0.22 4.77
C ILE A 122 16.94 -0.24 6.20
N ASP A 123 16.08 -1.24 6.34
CA ASP A 123 15.86 -2.00 7.58
C ASP A 123 16.98 -3.03 7.79
#